data_AF-A0A4S2DMR4-F1
#
_entry.id   AF-A0A4S2DMR4-F1
#
_cell.length_a   1.000
_cell.length_b   1.000
_cell.length_c   1.000
_cell.angle_alpha   90.00
_cell.angle_beta   90.00
_cell.angle_gamma   90.00
#
_symmetry.space_group_name_H-M   'P 1'
#
loop_
_entity.id
_entity.type
_entity.pdbx_description
1 polymer ?
#
loop_
_entity_poly.entity_id
_entity_poly.type
_entity_poly.pdbx_seq_one_letter_code
_entity_poly.pdbx_strand_id
1 'polypeptide(L)'
;MRKYWLTLMVVIFLFISIGINVNYISKQNDRKTDFLARIYGGLQNITILLDPETKYENIESIKNAKSEIERLCDVTFYYHNYVDDNLYWDKMGFNQLVFTLSSKSGNLDGLNISGILEDGIISDAEKNYLKALYNDFNSLINEMKEKNSTQVDLSSSIEEINKYFNTFFSKWNTRSADTPFKMLTNQ
;
A
#
# COMPACT_ATOMS: atom_id res chain seq x y z
N MET A 1 21.48 -15.11 54.60
CA MET A 1 21.26 -15.97 53.42
C MET A 1 19.97 -15.66 52.66
N ARG A 2 18.78 -15.68 53.28
CA ARG A 2 17.47 -15.46 52.59
C ARG A 2 17.35 -14.15 51.79
N LYS A 3 17.93 -13.03 52.28
CA LYS A 3 17.96 -11.74 51.56
C LYS A 3 18.78 -11.79 50.26
N TYR A 4 19.95 -12.45 50.28
CA TYR A 4 20.80 -12.59 49.09
C TYR A 4 20.17 -13.46 48.01
N TRP A 5 19.46 -14.51 48.39
CA TRP A 5 18.67 -15.34 47.46
C TRP A 5 17.50 -14.59 46.82
N LEU A 6 16.82 -13.73 47.60
CA LEU A 6 15.75 -12.87 47.06
C LEU A 6 16.32 -11.85 46.05
N THR A 7 17.43 -11.19 46.39
CA THR A 7 18.09 -10.26 45.47
C THR A 7 18.56 -10.96 44.20
N LEU A 8 19.12 -12.16 44.31
CA LEU A 8 19.53 -12.97 43.15
C LEU A 8 18.35 -13.32 42.24
N MET A 9 17.22 -13.76 42.82
CA MET A 9 16.00 -14.06 42.07
C MET A 9 15.46 -12.82 41.34
N VAL A 10 15.38 -11.67 42.01
CA VAL A 10 14.93 -10.41 41.40
C VAL A 10 15.81 -10.00 40.23
N VAL A 11 17.13 -10.13 40.38
CA VAL A 11 18.10 -9.83 39.31
C VAL A 11 17.90 -10.77 38.12
N ILE A 12 17.73 -12.08 38.34
CA ILE A 12 17.45 -13.05 37.27
C ILE A 12 16.14 -12.73 36.55
N PHE A 13 15.06 -12.43 37.29
CA PHE A 13 13.79 -12.05 36.68
C PHE A 13 13.91 -10.79 35.82
N LEU A 14 14.63 -9.77 36.28
CA LEU A 14 14.88 -8.55 35.50
C LEU A 14 15.61 -8.86 34.19
N PHE A 15 16.66 -9.70 34.22
CA PHE A 15 17.37 -10.09 33.00
C PHE A 15 16.50 -10.89 32.03
N ILE A 16 15.66 -11.80 32.54
CA ILE A 16 14.70 -12.54 31.70
C ILE A 16 13.68 -11.58 31.07
N SER A 17 13.12 -10.66 31.85
CA SER A 17 12.17 -9.66 31.35
C SER A 17 12.79 -8.74 30.29
N ILE A 18 14.03 -8.30 30.49
CA ILE A 18 14.78 -7.51 29.49
C ILE A 18 15.00 -8.35 28.23
N GLY A 19 15.44 -9.60 28.35
CA GLY A 19 15.69 -10.48 27.22
C GLY A 19 14.43 -10.76 26.39
N ILE A 20 13.28 -11.00 27.06
CA ILE A 20 11.99 -11.16 26.39
C ILE A 20 11.60 -9.89 25.64
N ASN A 21 11.78 -8.72 26.26
CA ASN A 21 11.43 -7.44 25.65
C ASN A 21 12.32 -7.12 24.42
N VAL A 22 13.64 -7.33 24.53
CA VAL A 22 14.58 -7.15 23.40
C VAL A 22 14.22 -8.08 22.23
N ASN A 23 13.90 -9.35 22.51
CA ASN A 23 13.48 -10.30 21.47
C ASN A 23 12.16 -9.88 20.82
N TYR A 24 11.21 -9.37 21.60
CA TYR A 24 9.94 -8.83 21.09
C TYR A 24 10.18 -7.64 20.16
N ILE A 25 10.98 -6.65 20.57
CA ILE A 25 11.33 -5.48 19.77
C ILE A 25 12.05 -5.87 18.47
N SER A 26 13.00 -6.82 18.55
CA SER A 26 13.72 -7.31 17.36
C SER A 26 12.76 -7.89 16.34
N LYS A 27 11.82 -8.76 16.77
CA LYS A 27 10.83 -9.36 15.86
C LYS A 27 9.90 -8.33 15.23
N GLN A 28 9.51 -7.30 15.97
CA GLN A 28 8.70 -6.21 15.45
C GLN A 28 9.46 -5.42 14.37
N ASN A 29 10.73 -5.11 14.62
CA ASN A 29 11.59 -4.43 13.63
C ASN A 29 11.82 -5.27 12.37
N ASP A 30 12.01 -6.58 12.50
CA ASP A 30 12.17 -7.48 11.34
C ASP A 30 10.91 -7.48 10.47
N ARG A 31 9.74 -7.55 11.10
CA ARG A 31 8.44 -7.50 10.40
C ARG A 31 8.20 -6.15 9.74
N LYS A 32 8.53 -5.05 10.42
CA LYS A 32 8.47 -3.70 9.85
C LYS A 32 9.35 -3.62 8.61
N THR A 33 10.58 -4.09 8.71
CA THR A 33 11.56 -4.05 7.61
C THR A 33 11.05 -4.83 6.39
N ASP A 34 10.55 -6.04 6.60
CA ASP A 34 9.98 -6.88 5.55
C ASP A 34 8.71 -6.26 4.94
N PHE A 35 7.83 -5.66 5.76
CA PHE A 35 6.67 -4.90 5.29
C PHE A 35 7.07 -3.75 4.36
N LEU A 36 7.98 -2.88 4.80
CA LEU A 36 8.44 -1.73 4.02
C LEU A 36 9.06 -2.14 2.68
N ALA A 37 9.89 -3.19 2.70
CA ALA A 37 10.50 -3.73 1.48
C ALA A 37 9.44 -4.25 0.48
N ARG A 38 8.41 -4.95 0.96
CA ARG A 38 7.34 -5.50 0.11
C ARG A 38 6.44 -4.42 -0.47
N ILE A 39 6.11 -3.40 0.33
CA ILE A 39 5.36 -2.25 -0.14
C ILE A 39 6.15 -1.52 -1.23
N TYR A 40 7.39 -1.17 -0.94
CA TYR A 40 8.25 -0.45 -1.88
C TYR A 40 8.41 -1.23 -3.20
N GLY A 41 8.71 -2.53 -3.12
CA GLY A 41 8.83 -3.38 -4.31
C GLY A 41 7.54 -3.50 -5.11
N GLY A 42 6.37 -3.62 -4.45
CA GLY A 42 5.09 -3.64 -5.16
C GLY A 42 4.77 -2.31 -5.84
N LEU A 43 5.03 -1.18 -5.17
CA LEU A 43 4.88 0.14 -5.76
C LEU A 43 5.78 0.31 -6.99
N GLN A 44 7.06 -0.07 -6.90
CA GLN A 44 7.98 -0.04 -8.04
C GLN A 44 7.45 -0.87 -9.23
N ASN A 45 6.95 -2.08 -8.97
CA ASN A 45 6.40 -2.94 -10.02
C ASN A 45 5.20 -2.27 -10.70
N ILE A 46 4.28 -1.69 -9.93
CA ILE A 46 3.12 -0.97 -10.47
C ILE A 46 3.58 0.20 -11.35
N THR A 47 4.52 1.01 -10.87
CA THR A 47 5.05 2.14 -11.64
C THR A 47 5.69 1.71 -12.95
N ILE A 48 6.44 0.60 -12.96
CA ILE A 48 7.01 0.04 -14.20
C ILE A 48 5.90 -0.40 -15.16
N LEU A 49 4.87 -1.06 -14.65
CA LEU A 49 3.75 -1.57 -15.44
C LEU A 49 2.83 -0.45 -15.97
N LEU A 50 2.80 0.69 -15.29
CA LEU A 50 2.03 1.87 -15.66
C LEU A 50 2.87 2.99 -16.26
N ASP A 51 4.09 2.69 -16.71
CA ASP A 51 4.97 3.68 -17.33
C ASP A 51 4.38 4.24 -18.63
N PRO A 52 4.19 5.58 -18.72
CA PRO A 52 3.73 6.28 -19.92
C PRO A 52 4.55 6.03 -21.18
N GLU A 53 5.85 5.79 -21.05
CA GLU A 53 6.74 5.66 -22.20
C GLU A 53 6.74 4.25 -22.78
N THR A 54 6.36 3.24 -21.98
CA THR A 54 6.66 1.86 -22.33
C THR A 54 5.53 0.85 -22.12
N LYS A 55 4.60 1.06 -21.17
CA LYS A 55 3.70 -0.02 -20.71
C LYS A 55 2.22 0.33 -20.54
N TYR A 56 1.86 1.53 -20.08
CA TYR A 56 0.47 1.77 -19.64
C TYR A 56 -0.60 1.63 -20.73
N GLU A 57 -0.26 1.80 -22.02
CA GLU A 57 -1.21 1.56 -23.12
C GLU A 57 -1.35 0.07 -23.49
N ASN A 58 -0.60 -0.82 -22.82
CA ASN A 58 -0.69 -2.26 -23.01
C ASN A 58 -1.68 -2.87 -22.01
N ILE A 59 -2.74 -3.49 -22.52
CA ILE A 59 -3.78 -4.15 -21.72
C ILE A 59 -3.20 -5.19 -20.75
N GLU A 60 -2.19 -5.95 -21.17
CA GLU A 60 -1.54 -6.94 -20.31
C GLU A 60 -0.76 -6.26 -19.18
N SER A 61 -0.12 -5.12 -19.45
CA SER A 61 0.52 -4.34 -18.39
C SER A 61 -0.49 -3.78 -17.39
N ILE A 62 -1.67 -3.32 -17.82
CA ILE A 62 -2.76 -2.90 -16.93
C ILE A 62 -3.27 -4.06 -16.07
N LYS A 63 -3.49 -5.25 -16.65
CA LYS A 63 -3.90 -6.46 -15.90
C LYS A 63 -2.87 -6.88 -14.85
N ASN A 64 -1.59 -6.78 -15.19
CA ASN A 64 -0.52 -7.07 -14.25
C ASN A 64 -0.42 -6.00 -13.16
N ALA A 65 -0.63 -4.72 -13.48
CA ALA A 65 -0.68 -3.66 -12.48
C ALA A 65 -1.86 -3.84 -11.51
N LYS A 66 -3.04 -4.23 -12.02
CA LYS A 66 -4.20 -4.62 -11.20
C LYS A 66 -3.83 -5.73 -10.21
N SER A 67 -3.19 -6.79 -10.71
CA SER A 67 -2.77 -7.94 -9.88
C SER A 67 -1.77 -7.51 -8.81
N GLU A 68 -0.88 -6.57 -9.12
CA GLU A 68 0.07 -6.05 -8.13
C GLU A 68 -0.56 -5.15 -7.07
N ILE A 69 -1.57 -4.36 -7.44
CA ILE A 69 -2.35 -3.59 -6.45
C ILE A 69 -3.13 -4.53 -5.53
N GLU A 70 -3.70 -5.62 -6.06
CA GLU A 70 -4.30 -6.69 -5.24
C GLU A 70 -3.27 -7.31 -4.28
N ARG A 71 -2.04 -7.57 -4.74
CA ARG A 71 -0.98 -8.09 -3.87
C ARG A 71 -0.57 -7.10 -2.79
N LEU A 72 -0.49 -5.80 -3.08
CA LEU A 72 -0.21 -4.76 -2.07
C LEU A 72 -1.32 -4.68 -1.01
N CYS A 73 -2.57 -4.84 -1.44
CA CYS A 73 -3.73 -4.98 -0.57
C CYS A 73 -3.47 -6.16 0.40
N ASP A 74 -3.20 -7.36 -0.11
CA ASP A 74 -2.95 -8.54 0.70
C ASP A 74 -1.74 -8.39 1.64
N VAL A 75 -0.67 -7.74 1.19
CA VAL A 75 0.51 -7.44 2.03
C VAL A 75 0.12 -6.54 3.19
N THR A 76 -0.57 -5.42 2.95
CA THR A 76 -0.96 -4.50 4.01
C THR A 76 -1.92 -5.17 5.00
N PHE A 77 -2.87 -5.98 4.49
CA PHE A 77 -3.72 -6.83 5.32
C PHE A 77 -2.93 -7.89 6.08
N TYR A 78 -1.86 -8.45 5.55
CA TYR A 78 -1.08 -9.40 6.32
C TYR A 78 -0.45 -8.69 7.52
N TYR A 79 0.22 -7.55 7.31
CA TYR A 79 1.00 -6.89 8.36
C TYR A 79 0.21 -6.03 9.35
N HIS A 80 -1.08 -5.71 9.11
CA HIS A 80 -1.86 -4.84 10.01
C HIS A 80 -1.93 -5.32 11.47
N ASN A 81 -1.82 -6.63 11.71
CA ASN A 81 -1.81 -7.19 13.08
C ASN A 81 -0.41 -7.47 13.63
N TYR A 82 0.65 -7.24 12.85
CA TYR A 82 1.97 -7.79 13.15
C TYR A 82 3.09 -6.77 13.26
N VAL A 83 2.90 -5.56 12.74
CA VAL A 83 3.95 -4.52 12.63
C VAL A 83 3.67 -3.31 13.50
N ASP A 84 2.40 -2.92 13.67
CA ASP A 84 1.98 -1.83 14.56
C ASP A 84 0.46 -1.88 14.74
N ASP A 85 -0.04 -1.70 15.96
CA ASP A 85 -1.48 -1.65 16.25
C ASP A 85 -2.18 -0.46 15.58
N ASN A 86 -1.42 0.51 15.04
CA ASN A 86 -1.93 1.65 14.29
C ASN A 86 -1.67 1.56 12.80
N LEU A 87 -1.16 0.45 12.24
CA LEU A 87 -1.01 0.31 10.79
C LEU A 87 -2.40 0.45 10.14
N TYR A 88 -2.59 1.55 9.42
CA TYR A 88 -3.86 1.86 8.78
C TYR A 88 -4.10 0.90 7.63
N TRP A 89 -5.25 0.23 7.67
CA TRP A 89 -5.68 -0.70 6.62
C TRP A 89 -6.93 -0.16 5.95
N ASP A 90 -6.76 0.40 4.75
CA ASP A 90 -7.87 0.83 3.91
C ASP A 90 -8.10 -0.14 2.76
N LYS A 91 -8.90 -1.17 3.06
CA LYS A 91 -9.35 -2.11 2.04
C LYS A 91 -10.17 -1.42 0.94
N MET A 92 -10.87 -0.33 1.27
CA MET A 92 -11.75 0.37 0.34
C MET A 92 -10.92 1.01 -0.77
N GLY A 93 -9.89 1.79 -0.42
CA GLY A 93 -9.03 2.47 -1.39
C GLY A 93 -8.35 1.52 -2.39
N PHE A 94 -7.83 0.37 -1.92
CA PHE A 94 -7.26 -0.63 -2.82
C PHE A 94 -8.32 -1.25 -3.74
N ASN A 95 -9.48 -1.65 -3.20
CA ASN A 95 -10.55 -2.25 -4.00
C ASN A 95 -11.04 -1.33 -5.12
N GLN A 96 -11.13 -0.03 -4.86
CA GLN A 96 -11.53 0.95 -5.87
C GLN A 96 -10.54 1.00 -7.04
N LEU A 97 -9.22 1.02 -6.75
CA LEU A 97 -8.19 0.99 -7.79
C LEU A 97 -8.21 -0.32 -8.58
N VAL A 98 -8.31 -1.45 -7.88
CA VAL A 98 -8.41 -2.78 -8.50
C VAL A 98 -9.62 -2.89 -9.42
N PHE A 99 -10.76 -2.38 -8.98
CA PHE A 99 -11.97 -2.34 -9.78
C PHE A 99 -11.78 -1.47 -11.02
N THR A 100 -11.20 -0.29 -10.85
CA THR A 100 -10.99 0.66 -11.95
C THR A 100 -10.09 0.07 -13.03
N LEU A 101 -9.05 -0.68 -12.66
CA LEU A 101 -8.16 -1.36 -13.62
C LEU A 101 -8.73 -2.70 -14.15
N SER A 102 -9.99 -3.03 -13.83
CA SER A 102 -10.61 -4.28 -14.26
C SER A 102 -11.29 -4.18 -15.62
N SER A 103 -11.67 -5.34 -16.17
CA SER A 103 -12.48 -5.46 -17.38
C SER A 103 -13.98 -5.59 -17.08
N LYS A 104 -14.43 -5.17 -15.89
CA LYS A 104 -15.81 -5.36 -15.43
C LYS A 104 -16.49 -4.01 -15.21
N SER A 105 -17.82 -4.02 -15.34
CA SER A 105 -18.71 -2.95 -14.89
C SER A 105 -19.50 -3.41 -13.65
N GLY A 106 -19.86 -2.48 -12.76
CA GLY A 106 -20.46 -2.82 -11.47
C GLY A 106 -20.61 -1.65 -10.52
N ASN A 107 -21.16 -1.91 -9.34
CA ASN A 107 -21.37 -0.89 -8.31
C ASN A 107 -20.15 -0.78 -7.39
N LEU A 108 -19.62 0.43 -7.24
CA LEU A 108 -18.58 0.80 -6.28
C LEU A 108 -19.09 2.01 -5.50
N ASP A 109 -19.25 1.85 -4.18
CA ASP A 109 -19.71 2.89 -3.26
C ASP A 109 -21.02 3.58 -3.66
N GLY A 110 -21.95 2.79 -4.20
CA GLY A 110 -23.26 3.28 -4.64
C GLY A 110 -23.26 3.85 -6.07
N LEU A 111 -22.10 4.00 -6.70
CA LEU A 111 -21.96 4.45 -8.09
C LEU A 111 -21.81 3.25 -9.02
N ASN A 112 -22.57 3.22 -10.12
CA ASN A 112 -22.37 2.23 -11.16
C ASN A 112 -21.24 2.71 -12.09
N ILE A 113 -20.16 1.96 -12.15
CA ILE A 113 -18.92 2.32 -12.82
C ILE A 113 -18.41 1.19 -13.71
N SER A 114 -17.71 1.56 -14.78
CA SER A 114 -17.01 0.65 -15.69
C SER A 114 -15.50 0.74 -15.45
N GLY A 115 -14.84 -0.42 -15.40
CA GLY A 115 -13.38 -0.48 -15.39
C GLY A 115 -12.80 -0.15 -16.77
N ILE A 116 -11.54 0.29 -16.80
CA ILE A 116 -10.89 0.84 -18.00
C ILE A 116 -10.55 -0.18 -19.10
N LEU A 117 -10.89 -1.45 -18.88
CA LEU A 117 -10.66 -2.55 -19.83
C LEU A 117 -11.98 -3.20 -20.28
N GLU A 118 -13.13 -2.57 -20.01
CA GLU A 118 -14.45 -3.18 -20.27
C GLU A 118 -14.72 -3.39 -21.77
N ASP A 119 -14.44 -2.39 -22.60
CA ASP A 119 -14.59 -2.47 -24.06
C ASP A 119 -13.33 -2.97 -24.78
N GLY A 120 -12.25 -3.19 -24.01
CA GLY A 120 -10.95 -3.63 -24.52
C GLY A 120 -10.15 -2.55 -25.25
N ILE A 121 -10.57 -1.29 -25.21
CA ILE A 121 -9.90 -0.15 -25.87
C ILE A 121 -9.61 0.93 -24.82
N ILE A 122 -8.37 1.42 -24.78
CA ILE A 122 -8.00 2.48 -23.84
C ILE A 122 -8.24 3.85 -24.50
N SER A 123 -9.27 4.55 -24.05
CA SER A 123 -9.63 5.91 -24.45
C SER A 123 -8.64 6.95 -23.91
N ASP A 124 -8.66 8.16 -24.49
CA ASP A 124 -7.80 9.27 -24.02
C ASP A 124 -8.08 9.68 -22.56
N ALA A 125 -9.33 9.54 -22.10
CA ALA A 125 -9.68 9.79 -20.71
C ALA A 125 -9.03 8.76 -19.77
N GLU A 126 -9.05 7.48 -20.15
CA GLU A 126 -8.41 6.41 -19.38
C GLU A 126 -6.89 6.53 -19.39
N LYS A 127 -6.30 6.97 -20.52
CA LYS A 127 -4.86 7.29 -20.58
C LYS A 127 -4.49 8.41 -19.61
N ASN A 128 -5.29 9.47 -19.53
CA ASN A 128 -5.06 10.56 -18.59
C ASN A 128 -5.19 10.09 -17.13
N TYR A 129 -6.17 9.23 -16.84
CA TYR A 129 -6.33 8.59 -15.53
C TYR A 129 -5.09 7.76 -15.17
N LEU A 130 -4.65 6.87 -16.05
CA LEU A 130 -3.48 6.02 -15.84
C LEU A 130 -2.20 6.83 -15.63
N LYS A 131 -2.02 7.92 -16.40
CA LYS A 131 -0.89 8.83 -16.23
C LYS A 131 -0.91 9.53 -14.87
N ALA A 132 -2.09 9.98 -14.42
CA ALA A 132 -2.22 10.57 -13.09
C ALA A 132 -1.91 9.55 -11.99
N LEU A 133 -2.41 8.32 -12.13
CA LEU A 133 -2.14 7.21 -11.22
C LEU A 133 -0.65 6.87 -11.15
N TYR A 134 0.02 6.77 -12.30
CA TYR A 134 1.47 6.58 -12.38
C TYR A 134 2.24 7.68 -11.63
N ASN A 135 1.90 8.95 -11.87
CA ASN A 135 2.57 10.08 -11.22
C ASN A 135 2.41 10.04 -9.69
N ASP A 136 1.21 9.69 -9.22
CA ASP A 136 0.91 9.63 -7.79
C ASP A 136 1.60 8.45 -7.11
N PHE A 137 1.68 7.28 -7.76
CA PHE A 137 2.50 6.17 -7.26
C PHE A 137 3.98 6.52 -7.22
N ASN A 138 4.49 7.22 -8.25
CA ASN A 138 5.87 7.72 -8.24
C ASN A 138 6.13 8.69 -7.09
N SER A 139 5.19 9.58 -6.79
CA SER A 139 5.28 10.47 -5.64
C SER A 139 5.35 9.66 -4.34
N LEU A 140 4.48 8.67 -4.17
CA LEU A 140 4.47 7.79 -2.99
C LEU A 140 5.81 7.03 -2.84
N ILE A 141 6.35 6.49 -3.93
CA ILE A 141 7.68 5.85 -3.94
C ILE A 141 8.75 6.83 -3.45
N ASN A 142 8.71 8.08 -3.89
CA ASN A 142 9.72 9.08 -3.52
C ASN A 142 9.63 9.52 -2.06
N GLU A 143 8.44 9.55 -1.46
CA GLU A 143 8.25 9.77 -0.02
C GLU A 143 8.81 8.62 0.82
N MET A 144 8.85 7.40 0.26
CA MET A 144 9.39 6.21 0.93
C MET A 144 10.89 5.98 0.69
N LYS A 145 11.54 6.79 -0.14
CA LYS A 145 12.98 6.65 -0.44
C LYS A 145 13.83 7.38 0.59
N GLU A 146 15.02 6.86 0.81
CA GLU A 146 16.05 7.66 1.46
C GLU A 146 16.39 8.85 0.57
N LYS A 147 16.66 9.99 1.19
CA LYS A 147 16.96 11.24 0.48
C LYS A 147 18.13 11.04 -0.50
N ASN A 148 17.88 11.35 -1.78
CA ASN A 148 18.83 11.17 -2.90
C ASN A 148 19.27 9.71 -3.15
N SER A 149 18.45 8.72 -2.77
CA SER A 149 18.72 7.29 -2.96
C SER A 149 17.65 6.61 -3.82
N THR A 150 17.96 5.43 -4.37
CA THR A 150 16.99 4.52 -4.99
C THR A 150 16.50 3.43 -4.02
N GLN A 151 16.98 3.47 -2.78
CA GLN A 151 16.63 2.51 -1.73
C GLN A 151 15.49 3.02 -0.86
N VAL A 152 14.72 2.09 -0.29
CA VAL A 152 13.63 2.38 0.65
C VAL A 152 14.21 2.84 2.00
N ASP A 153 13.63 3.89 2.59
CA ASP A 153 13.97 4.35 3.93
C ASP A 153 13.30 3.47 4.99
N LEU A 154 14.05 2.49 5.49
CA LEU A 154 13.61 1.56 6.54
C LEU A 154 13.48 2.21 7.92
N SER A 155 13.98 3.44 8.08
CA SER A 155 13.85 4.19 9.33
C SER A 155 12.46 4.81 9.50
N SER A 156 11.75 5.07 8.38
CA SER A 156 10.39 5.63 8.36
C SER A 156 9.46 4.97 9.37
N SER A 157 8.76 5.76 10.18
CA SER A 157 7.78 5.25 11.14
C SER A 157 6.52 4.72 10.45
N ILE A 158 5.81 3.79 11.09
CA ILE A 158 4.53 3.30 10.54
C ILE A 158 3.48 4.42 10.46
N GLU A 159 3.52 5.38 11.38
CA GLU A 159 2.68 6.57 11.33
C GLU A 159 2.93 7.42 10.07
N GLU A 160 4.19 7.63 9.69
CA GLU A 160 4.55 8.34 8.45
C GLU A 160 4.07 7.57 7.22
N ILE A 161 4.26 6.25 7.19
CA ILE A 161 3.77 5.40 6.09
C ILE A 161 2.25 5.48 5.97
N ASN A 162 1.52 5.38 7.09
CA ASN A 162 0.08 5.57 7.11
C ASN A 162 -0.33 6.93 6.59
N LYS A 163 0.40 7.99 6.94
CA LYS A 163 0.12 9.34 6.45
C LYS A 163 0.30 9.43 4.93
N TYR A 164 1.33 8.79 4.37
CA TYR A 164 1.54 8.75 2.92
C TYR A 164 0.40 8.03 2.21
N PHE A 165 0.03 6.83 2.69
CA PHE A 165 -1.09 6.07 2.13
C PHE A 165 -2.43 6.78 2.31
N ASN A 166 -2.70 7.37 3.48
CA ASN A 166 -3.90 8.17 3.71
C ASN A 166 -3.98 9.35 2.75
N THR A 167 -2.87 10.05 2.53
CA THR A 167 -2.83 11.17 1.58
C THR A 167 -3.13 10.68 0.17
N PHE A 168 -2.49 9.60 -0.26
CA PHE A 168 -2.73 8.97 -1.55
C PHE A 168 -4.19 8.53 -1.71
N PHE A 169 -4.73 7.71 -0.81
CA PHE A 169 -6.10 7.22 -0.91
C PHE A 169 -7.15 8.30 -0.70
N SER A 170 -6.91 9.33 0.12
CA SER A 170 -7.84 10.46 0.23
C SER A 170 -8.05 11.14 -1.12
N LYS A 171 -7.02 11.26 -1.96
CA LYS A 171 -7.10 11.82 -3.30
C LYS A 171 -7.94 10.95 -4.24
N TRP A 172 -7.85 9.62 -4.13
CA TRP A 172 -8.56 8.69 -5.00
C TRP A 172 -9.97 8.38 -4.52
N ASN A 173 -10.20 8.29 -3.21
CA ASN A 173 -11.51 8.16 -2.57
C ASN A 173 -12.36 9.44 -2.74
N THR A 174 -11.77 10.60 -3.07
CA THR A 174 -12.50 11.88 -3.29
C THR A 174 -12.55 12.37 -4.74
N ARG A 175 -12.07 11.59 -5.71
CA ARG A 175 -12.09 11.97 -7.13
C ARG A 175 -13.32 11.42 -7.84
N SER A 176 -14.38 12.22 -7.86
CA SER A 176 -15.55 12.01 -8.73
C SER A 176 -15.45 12.75 -10.08
N ALA A 177 -14.44 13.61 -10.27
CA ALA A 177 -14.36 14.51 -11.44
C ALA A 177 -13.34 14.12 -12.53
N ASP A 178 -12.29 13.35 -12.19
CA ASP A 178 -11.17 13.03 -13.10
C ASP A 178 -11.05 11.53 -13.44
N THR A 179 -11.94 10.73 -12.89
CA THR A 179 -12.08 9.29 -13.12
C THR A 179 -12.96 9.08 -14.36
N PRO A 180 -12.71 8.04 -15.19
CA PRO A 180 -13.51 7.75 -16.39
C PRO A 180 -14.96 7.29 -16.08
N PHE A 181 -15.48 7.62 -14.89
CA PHE A 181 -16.81 7.27 -14.43
C PHE A 181 -17.87 7.91 -15.33
N LYS A 182 -18.60 7.06 -16.03
CA LYS A 182 -19.96 7.41 -16.47
C LYS A 182 -20.87 7.26 -15.25
N MET A 183 -21.37 8.36 -14.70
CA MET A 183 -22.58 8.27 -13.87
C MET A 183 -23.71 7.77 -14.76
N LEU A 184 -24.07 6.49 -14.61
CA LEU A 184 -25.27 5.96 -15.23
C LEU A 184 -26.46 6.53 -14.47
N THR A 185 -27.08 7.59 -15.00
CA THR A 185 -28.39 8.05 -14.52
C THR A 185 -29.40 6.94 -14.77
N ASN A 186 -30.12 6.54 -13.72
CA ASN A 186 -31.29 5.67 -13.86
C ASN A 186 -32.22 6.29 -14.91
N GLN A 187 -32.43 5.56 -16.01
CA GLN A 187 -33.55 5.81 -16.91
C GLN A 187 -34.83 5.25 -16.28
#